data_AF-A0A1F3VAG8-F1
#
_entry.id   AF-A0A1F3VAG8-F1
#
_cell.length_a   1.000
_cell.length_b   1.000
_cell.length_c   1.000
_cell.angle_alpha   90.00
_cell.angle_beta   90.00
_cell.angle_gamma   90.00
#
_symmetry.space_group_name_H-M   'P 1'
#
loop_
_entity.id
_entity.type
_entity.pdbx_description
1 polymer ?
#
loop_
_entity_poly.entity_id
_entity_poly.type
_entity_poly.pdbx_seq_one_letter_code
_entity_poly.pdbx_strand_id
1 'polypeptide(L)'
;MKLLKLFLFLLPMISYAGVNLKNGNFYISYTDIGAPGKGEDLKIIRTYNSKATRIGWFGFGWGSEYETFLSVSADSSVVIHENGSGAMTRFVPKTSLDVDQAANNIVAAIRKNTTLNEKDAANLIVKLKGDAELRHAYAKKFDVKGELAVGTMLYSSDFGPQKVEKLKTGYVRHFNAGKKQYFDNEGRLLKVIDKNNYTVDFNYKDKMLVSIKDSDGKQLFFEWYDSGKVSKITTTAKDKAATYKYEGHDLVFAQAASDHKFVYAYDGNHNMTQVKYSDNSKMDITYEPKTQFVSTITDRYSSKVSYEYGADKSNPDFHYWTTVTKEGLNARQMKNRYEYYIKTKTDGSLYTERIITEVDGIKTDTVYNDFKLPIKITRGNLATSFKYNENGLLTEKLSRGELIKISYDEKHNKINRVENSKGGKMYSWTNFVYDNKGNLAKAESSDGKSVFLSYDIGGRITQMVDKGESKEKRTLVFTYGSLGKPVKIQMVGKGEINVSYDNYGAIKKVDSQKGHKMALEVTQAFQSLLSIVKPAGVNLNM
;
A
#
# COMPACT_ATOMS: atom_id res chain seq x y z
N MET A 1 -21.59 11.07 12.58
CA MET A 1 -20.29 11.80 12.56
C MET A 1 -19.26 10.86 11.93
N LYS A 2 -18.82 11.14 10.69
CA LYS A 2 -17.96 10.23 9.89
C LYS A 2 -16.60 10.05 10.60
N LEU A 3 -16.27 8.82 11.00
CA LEU A 3 -14.97 8.48 11.59
C LEU A 3 -13.86 8.71 10.56
N LEU A 4 -12.94 9.61 10.90
CA LEU A 4 -11.71 9.88 10.17
C LEU A 4 -10.76 8.68 10.39
N LYS A 5 -10.63 7.80 9.40
CA LYS A 5 -9.57 6.78 9.38
C LYS A 5 -8.23 7.50 9.18
N LEU A 6 -7.37 7.45 10.20
CA LEU A 6 -6.01 7.95 10.18
C LEU A 6 -5.15 7.03 9.31
N PHE A 7 -5.03 7.33 8.03
CA PHE A 7 -4.03 6.73 7.15
C PHE A 7 -2.70 7.46 7.37
N LEU A 8 -1.64 6.71 7.67
CA LEU A 8 -0.28 7.17 7.44
C LEU A 8 -0.14 7.30 5.91
N PHE A 9 -0.26 8.52 5.39
CA PHE A 9 -0.19 8.78 3.96
C PHE A 9 1.27 8.69 3.49
N LEU A 10 1.66 7.56 2.90
CA LEU A 10 2.48 7.59 1.70
C LEU A 10 1.67 8.35 0.64
N LEU A 11 2.32 9.27 -0.10
CA LEU A 11 1.67 10.03 -1.16
C LEU A 11 0.90 9.06 -2.07
N PRO A 12 -0.42 9.28 -2.28
CA PRO A 12 -1.21 8.39 -3.10
C PRO A 12 -0.67 8.43 -4.53
N MET A 13 -0.57 7.26 -5.18
CA MET A 13 -0.75 7.24 -6.63
C MET A 13 -2.05 8.00 -6.88
N ILE A 14 -1.95 9.19 -7.50
CA ILE A 14 -3.15 10.00 -7.78
C ILE A 14 -3.97 9.14 -8.71
N SER A 15 -5.05 8.61 -8.17
CA SER A 15 -6.00 7.80 -8.89
C SER A 15 -7.29 8.55 -8.96
N TYR A 16 -7.82 8.64 -10.17
CA TYR A 16 -9.13 9.19 -10.42
C TYR A 16 -9.95 8.06 -11.03
N ALA A 17 -11.06 7.68 -10.38
CA ALA A 17 -11.89 6.53 -10.77
C ALA A 17 -11.09 5.20 -10.95
N GLY A 18 -10.03 4.98 -10.16
CA GLY A 18 -9.22 3.75 -10.24
C GLY A 18 -8.13 3.74 -11.32
N VAL A 19 -7.86 4.87 -11.99
CA VAL A 19 -6.80 4.97 -13.02
C VAL A 19 -5.57 5.68 -12.48
N ASN A 20 -4.40 5.07 -12.62
CA ASN A 20 -3.11 5.70 -12.35
C ASN A 20 -2.73 6.68 -13.47
N LEU A 21 -2.73 7.97 -13.14
CA LEU A 21 -2.52 9.05 -14.11
C LEU A 21 -1.09 9.11 -14.67
N LYS A 22 -0.13 8.39 -14.08
CA LYS A 22 1.24 8.29 -14.58
C LYS A 22 1.37 7.30 -15.75
N ASN A 23 0.50 6.30 -15.85
CA ASN A 23 0.72 5.21 -16.81
C ASN A 23 -0.56 4.55 -17.36
N GLY A 24 -1.71 5.17 -17.14
CA GLY A 24 -3.02 4.73 -17.64
C GLY A 24 -3.56 3.45 -17.01
N ASN A 25 -2.89 2.91 -15.99
CA ASN A 25 -3.27 1.63 -15.38
C ASN A 25 -4.59 1.72 -14.63
N PHE A 26 -5.54 0.86 -14.95
CA PHE A 26 -6.77 0.70 -14.19
C PHE A 26 -6.65 -0.38 -13.13
N TYR A 27 -7.15 -0.10 -11.94
CA TYR A 27 -7.28 -1.09 -10.89
C TYR A 27 -8.58 -0.96 -10.11
N ILE A 28 -9.14 -2.11 -9.73
CA ILE A 28 -10.36 -2.21 -8.93
C ILE A 28 -10.26 -3.41 -8.00
N SER A 29 -10.84 -3.31 -6.80
CA SER A 29 -10.74 -4.35 -5.78
C SER A 29 -12.08 -4.72 -5.16
N TYR A 30 -12.25 -6.00 -4.85
CA TYR A 30 -13.44 -6.56 -4.22
C TYR A 30 -13.06 -7.47 -3.05
N THR A 31 -13.79 -7.37 -1.94
CA THR A 31 -13.68 -8.33 -0.84
C THR A 31 -14.61 -9.49 -1.13
N ASP A 32 -14.06 -10.70 -1.22
CA ASP A 32 -14.84 -11.88 -1.58
C ASP A 32 -15.31 -12.65 -0.35
N ILE A 33 -14.42 -12.87 0.61
CA ILE A 33 -14.69 -13.69 1.79
C ILE A 33 -13.76 -13.26 2.93
N GLY A 34 -14.21 -13.41 4.17
CA GLY A 34 -13.36 -13.21 5.33
C GLY A 34 -13.89 -13.90 6.57
N ALA A 35 -13.00 -14.12 7.53
CA ALA A 35 -13.27 -14.63 8.85
C ALA A 35 -12.90 -13.54 9.88
N PRO A 36 -13.86 -13.01 10.66
CA PRO A 36 -13.58 -11.98 11.65
C PRO A 36 -12.59 -12.46 12.72
N GLY A 37 -11.55 -11.67 13.00
CA GLY A 37 -10.52 -11.95 14.01
C GLY A 37 -10.59 -11.05 15.25
N LYS A 38 -9.75 -11.30 16.26
CA LYS A 38 -9.70 -10.50 17.51
C LYS A 38 -8.96 -9.17 17.35
N GLY A 39 -8.50 -8.84 16.15
CA GLY A 39 -7.80 -7.61 15.83
C GLY A 39 -7.80 -7.32 14.34
N GLU A 40 -7.33 -8.28 13.54
CA GLU A 40 -7.33 -8.24 12.07
C GLU A 40 -8.24 -9.33 11.51
N ASP A 41 -8.93 -9.03 10.41
CA ASP A 41 -9.79 -10.00 9.72
C ASP A 41 -8.96 -10.77 8.68
N LEU A 42 -9.00 -12.10 8.73
CA LEU A 42 -8.45 -12.95 7.68
C LEU A 42 -9.38 -12.92 6.48
N LYS A 43 -8.97 -12.28 5.37
CA LYS A 43 -9.87 -12.01 4.23
C LYS A 43 -9.18 -12.17 2.89
N ILE A 44 -9.97 -12.45 1.86
CA ILE A 44 -9.56 -12.41 0.46
C ILE A 44 -10.09 -11.15 -0.17
N ILE A 45 -9.16 -10.30 -0.58
CA ILE A 45 -9.42 -9.18 -1.48
C ILE A 45 -8.78 -9.52 -2.81
N ARG A 46 -9.58 -9.44 -3.87
CA ARG A 46 -9.09 -9.55 -5.24
C ARG A 46 -8.93 -8.17 -5.85
N THR A 47 -7.86 -7.98 -6.60
CA THR A 47 -7.53 -6.73 -7.28
C THR A 47 -7.24 -7.00 -8.76
N TYR A 48 -8.00 -6.36 -9.63
CA TYR A 48 -7.69 -6.29 -11.06
C TYR A 48 -6.68 -5.17 -11.31
N ASN A 49 -5.79 -5.36 -12.27
CA ASN A 49 -4.80 -4.40 -12.73
C ASN A 49 -4.63 -4.55 -14.25
N SER A 50 -5.00 -3.55 -15.04
CA SER A 50 -4.99 -3.65 -16.52
C SER A 50 -3.59 -3.75 -17.11
N LYS A 51 -2.55 -3.32 -16.39
CA LYS A 51 -1.15 -3.48 -16.83
C LYS A 51 -0.52 -4.80 -16.38
N ALA A 52 -1.21 -5.60 -15.58
CA ALA A 52 -0.68 -6.88 -15.15
C ALA A 52 -0.81 -7.92 -16.25
N THR A 53 0.33 -8.41 -16.73
CA THR A 53 0.39 -9.41 -17.80
C THR A 53 0.41 -10.85 -17.30
N ARG A 54 0.22 -11.05 -15.98
CA ARG A 54 0.25 -12.39 -15.39
C ARG A 54 -1.14 -12.96 -15.20
N ILE A 55 -1.18 -14.29 -15.24
CA ILE A 55 -2.36 -15.08 -14.90
C ILE A 55 -2.24 -15.44 -13.41
N GLY A 56 -3.03 -14.78 -12.57
CA GLY A 56 -3.11 -15.06 -11.15
C GLY A 56 -4.12 -16.16 -10.82
N TRP A 57 -4.31 -16.37 -9.51
CA TRP A 57 -5.32 -17.28 -8.96
C TRP A 57 -6.72 -16.98 -9.50
N PHE A 58 -6.99 -15.70 -9.79
CA PHE A 58 -8.29 -15.23 -10.27
C PHE A 58 -8.29 -14.85 -11.74
N GLY A 59 -7.34 -15.34 -12.54
CA GLY A 59 -7.29 -15.06 -13.98
C GLY A 59 -6.30 -13.98 -14.39
N PHE A 60 -6.27 -13.66 -15.69
CA PHE A 60 -5.40 -12.63 -16.27
C PHE A 60 -5.71 -11.27 -15.65
N GLY A 61 -4.67 -10.52 -15.27
CA GLY A 61 -4.82 -9.19 -14.68
C GLY A 61 -5.31 -9.17 -13.22
N TRP A 62 -5.74 -10.30 -12.67
CA TRP A 62 -6.25 -10.41 -11.30
C TRP A 62 -5.21 -10.98 -10.32
N GLY A 63 -5.30 -10.53 -9.08
CA GLY A 63 -4.42 -10.93 -8.00
C GLY A 63 -5.03 -10.72 -6.61
N SER A 64 -4.35 -11.18 -5.56
CA SER A 64 -4.68 -10.94 -4.16
C SER A 64 -3.41 -10.70 -3.36
N GLU A 65 -3.48 -10.04 -2.20
CA GLU A 65 -2.31 -9.80 -1.32
C GLU A 65 -1.56 -11.08 -0.93
N TYR A 66 -2.25 -12.22 -0.97
CA TYR A 66 -1.70 -13.55 -0.69
C TYR A 66 -1.02 -14.21 -1.90
N GLU A 67 -1.14 -13.61 -3.08
CA GLU A 67 -0.37 -13.95 -4.28
C GLU A 67 0.96 -13.21 -4.36
N THR A 68 1.34 -12.43 -3.34
CA THR A 68 2.66 -11.79 -3.32
C THR A 68 3.76 -12.85 -3.40
N PHE A 69 4.68 -12.68 -4.33
CA PHE A 69 5.81 -13.59 -4.51
C PHE A 69 7.09 -12.81 -4.80
N LEU A 70 8.21 -13.49 -4.59
CA LEU A 70 9.55 -12.95 -4.75
C LEU A 70 10.22 -13.59 -5.98
N SER A 71 11.06 -12.83 -6.66
CA SER A 71 11.93 -13.35 -7.71
C SER A 71 13.31 -12.69 -7.66
N VAL A 72 14.34 -13.46 -7.95
CA VAL A 72 15.70 -12.96 -8.10
C VAL A 72 15.93 -12.62 -9.56
N SER A 73 16.49 -11.44 -9.81
CA SER A 73 16.85 -10.97 -11.15
C SER A 73 18.28 -11.40 -11.52
N ALA A 74 18.66 -11.27 -12.79
CA ALA A 74 19.98 -11.64 -13.30
C ALA A 74 21.14 -10.86 -12.67
N ASP A 75 20.87 -9.67 -12.12
CA ASP A 75 21.83 -8.79 -11.44
C ASP A 75 21.82 -8.98 -9.92
N SER A 76 21.31 -10.11 -9.43
CA SER A 76 21.18 -10.42 -7.99
C SER A 76 20.29 -9.44 -7.20
N SER A 77 19.58 -8.52 -7.86
CA SER A 77 18.49 -7.80 -7.20
C SER A 77 17.30 -8.70 -6.93
N VAL A 78 16.49 -8.32 -5.94
CA VAL A 78 15.25 -9.01 -5.61
C VAL A 78 14.07 -8.16 -6.04
N VAL A 79 13.10 -8.77 -6.72
CA VAL A 79 11.84 -8.12 -7.09
C VAL A 79 10.68 -8.84 -6.41
N ILE A 80 9.95 -8.11 -5.58
CA ILE A 80 8.68 -8.56 -5.01
C ILE A 80 7.56 -8.12 -5.93
N HIS A 81 6.73 -9.08 -6.35
CA HIS A 81 5.53 -8.87 -7.15
C HIS A 81 4.36 -8.75 -6.20
N GLU A 82 3.90 -7.52 -5.96
CA GLU A 82 2.88 -7.24 -4.95
C GLU A 82 1.51 -7.75 -5.40
N ASN A 83 0.75 -8.32 -4.47
CA ASN A 83 -0.63 -8.78 -4.66
C ASN A 83 -0.82 -9.74 -5.85
N GLY A 84 0.24 -10.39 -6.34
CA GLY A 84 0.19 -11.19 -7.56
C GLY A 84 -0.01 -10.39 -8.85
N SER A 85 -0.90 -9.40 -8.94
CA SER A 85 -1.13 -8.63 -10.17
C SER A 85 -0.69 -7.17 -10.03
N GLY A 86 0.02 -6.81 -8.98
CA GLY A 86 0.24 -5.43 -8.56
C GLY A 86 1.53 -4.77 -9.06
N ALA A 87 1.99 -3.81 -8.26
CA ALA A 87 3.26 -3.14 -8.44
C ALA A 87 4.43 -4.12 -8.23
N MET A 88 5.56 -3.83 -8.85
CA MET A 88 6.83 -4.48 -8.53
C MET A 88 7.59 -3.58 -7.54
N THR A 89 8.16 -4.19 -6.50
CA THR A 89 9.10 -3.52 -5.60
C THR A 89 10.48 -4.13 -5.75
N ARG A 90 11.42 -3.32 -6.20
CA ARG A 90 12.80 -3.72 -6.45
C ARG A 90 13.66 -3.43 -5.22
N PHE A 91 14.43 -4.43 -4.80
CA PHE A 91 15.38 -4.38 -3.70
C PHE A 91 16.78 -4.61 -4.23
N VAL A 92 17.70 -3.71 -3.87
CA VAL A 92 19.10 -3.73 -4.30
C VAL A 92 20.05 -3.70 -3.08
N PRO A 93 21.24 -4.31 -3.14
CA PRO A 93 22.24 -4.16 -2.09
C PRO A 93 22.75 -2.70 -2.04
N LYS A 94 23.43 -2.34 -0.94
CA LYS A 94 24.11 -1.03 -0.85
C LYS A 94 25.35 -0.93 -1.74
N THR A 95 25.92 -2.08 -2.11
CA THR A 95 27.02 -2.17 -3.07
C THR A 95 26.51 -2.00 -4.49
N SER A 96 27.39 -1.62 -5.41
CA SER A 96 27.06 -1.54 -6.84
C SER A 96 26.61 -2.90 -7.38
N LEU A 97 25.65 -2.87 -8.30
CA LEU A 97 25.22 -4.04 -9.07
C LEU A 97 26.09 -4.23 -10.31
N ASP A 98 26.38 -5.48 -10.68
CA ASP A 98 27.02 -5.81 -11.96
C ASP A 98 25.95 -5.95 -13.06
N VAL A 99 25.51 -4.79 -13.54
CA VAL A 99 24.45 -4.70 -14.56
C VAL A 99 24.94 -5.21 -15.92
N ASP A 100 26.25 -5.07 -16.19
CA ASP A 100 26.91 -5.52 -17.41
C ASP A 100 26.87 -7.04 -17.52
N GLN A 101 27.34 -7.74 -16.48
CA GLN A 101 27.33 -9.20 -16.46
C GLN A 101 25.91 -9.74 -16.54
N ALA A 102 24.96 -9.11 -15.85
CA ALA A 102 23.55 -9.50 -15.89
C ALA A 102 22.96 -9.40 -17.31
N ALA A 103 23.22 -8.31 -18.03
CA ALA A 103 22.76 -8.13 -19.40
C ALA A 103 23.37 -9.17 -20.36
N ASN A 104 24.68 -9.43 -20.22
CA ASN A 104 25.38 -10.44 -21.01
C ASN A 104 24.84 -11.86 -20.75
N ASN A 105 24.58 -12.21 -19.49
CA ASN A 105 24.02 -13.51 -19.12
C ASN A 105 22.63 -13.74 -19.74
N ILE A 106 21.78 -12.71 -19.76
CA ILE A 106 20.46 -12.75 -20.41
C ILE A 106 20.62 -12.99 -21.91
N VAL A 107 21.50 -12.24 -22.57
CA VAL A 107 21.72 -12.36 -24.03
C VAL A 107 22.31 -13.72 -24.40
N ALA A 108 23.22 -14.25 -23.59
CA ALA A 108 23.73 -15.61 -23.75
C ALA A 108 22.61 -16.66 -23.63
N ALA A 109 21.69 -16.50 -22.68
CA ALA A 109 20.54 -17.40 -22.53
C ALA A 109 19.54 -17.32 -23.71
N ILE A 110 19.36 -16.13 -24.29
CA ILE A 110 18.55 -15.95 -25.51
C ILE A 110 19.18 -16.71 -26.69
N ARG A 111 20.50 -16.57 -26.87
CA ARG A 111 21.23 -17.21 -27.99
C ARG A 111 21.17 -18.74 -27.95
N LYS A 112 20.92 -19.34 -26.79
CA LYS A 112 20.69 -20.80 -26.67
C LYS A 112 19.38 -21.25 -27.32
N ASN A 113 18.40 -20.36 -27.47
CA ASN A 113 17.04 -20.68 -27.91
C ASN A 113 16.63 -19.95 -29.21
N THR A 114 17.48 -19.10 -29.77
CA THR A 114 17.15 -18.21 -30.89
C THR A 114 18.41 -17.69 -31.57
N THR A 115 18.35 -17.50 -32.89
CA THR A 115 19.39 -16.81 -33.65
C THR A 115 19.32 -15.31 -33.40
N LEU A 116 20.34 -14.74 -32.75
CA LEU A 116 20.50 -13.31 -32.50
C LEU A 116 21.88 -12.87 -32.98
N ASN A 117 21.92 -12.07 -34.06
CA ASN A 117 23.19 -11.58 -34.61
C ASN A 117 23.92 -10.65 -33.62
N GLU A 118 25.19 -10.38 -33.88
CA GLU A 118 26.03 -9.57 -32.98
C GLU A 118 25.55 -8.13 -32.80
N LYS A 119 25.03 -7.51 -33.87
CA LYS A 119 24.53 -6.13 -33.81
C LYS A 119 23.30 -6.02 -32.91
N ASP A 120 22.34 -6.92 -33.07
CA ASP A 120 21.10 -6.92 -32.29
C ASP A 120 21.35 -7.31 -30.84
N ALA A 121 22.28 -8.23 -30.60
CA ALA A 121 22.74 -8.56 -29.26
C ALA A 121 23.37 -7.36 -28.54
N ALA A 122 24.30 -6.65 -29.20
CA ALA A 122 24.92 -5.45 -28.65
C ALA A 122 23.87 -4.37 -28.32
N ASN A 123 22.90 -4.14 -29.22
CA ASN A 123 21.80 -3.21 -28.98
C ASN A 123 20.92 -3.64 -27.80
N LEU A 124 20.64 -4.94 -27.65
CA LEU A 124 19.86 -5.46 -26.53
C LEU A 124 20.61 -5.32 -25.20
N ILE A 125 21.93 -5.54 -25.17
CA ILE A 125 22.75 -5.32 -23.96
C ILE A 125 22.60 -3.88 -23.48
N VAL A 126 22.71 -2.89 -24.39
CA VAL A 126 22.56 -1.47 -24.04
C VAL A 126 21.18 -1.19 -23.42
N LYS A 127 20.10 -1.75 -24.00
CA LYS A 127 18.75 -1.61 -23.46
C LYS A 127 18.61 -2.24 -22.08
N LEU A 128 19.09 -3.47 -21.90
CA LEU A 128 19.02 -4.19 -20.62
C LEU A 128 19.81 -3.49 -19.51
N LYS A 129 20.92 -2.83 -19.84
CA LYS A 129 21.68 -2.02 -18.88
C LYS A 129 20.91 -0.78 -18.43
N GLY A 130 20.27 -0.09 -19.38
CA GLY A 130 19.54 1.15 -19.13
C GLY A 130 18.16 0.98 -18.51
N ASP A 131 17.61 -0.24 -18.50
CA ASP A 131 16.25 -0.51 -18.04
C ASP A 131 16.20 -1.75 -17.13
N ALA A 132 16.04 -1.51 -15.83
CA ALA A 132 15.97 -2.55 -14.81
C ALA A 132 14.68 -3.39 -14.89
N GLU A 133 13.57 -2.82 -15.35
CA GLU A 133 12.31 -3.57 -15.51
C GLU A 133 12.40 -4.50 -16.72
N LEU A 134 12.91 -4.02 -17.85
CA LEU A 134 13.18 -4.83 -19.04
C LEU A 134 14.15 -5.96 -18.71
N ARG A 135 15.24 -5.64 -18.00
CA ARG A 135 16.23 -6.62 -17.56
C ARG A 135 15.61 -7.70 -16.68
N HIS A 136 14.78 -7.32 -15.71
CA HIS A 136 14.07 -8.28 -14.87
C HIS A 136 13.07 -9.14 -15.67
N ALA A 137 12.32 -8.53 -16.58
CA ALA A 137 11.35 -9.24 -17.42
C ALA A 137 12.04 -10.31 -18.29
N TYR A 138 13.17 -9.96 -18.90
CA TYR A 138 13.96 -10.89 -19.72
C TYR A 138 14.64 -11.96 -18.87
N ALA A 139 15.21 -11.59 -17.71
CA ALA A 139 15.76 -12.53 -16.75
C ALA A 139 14.73 -13.61 -16.38
N LYS A 140 13.49 -13.22 -16.07
CA LYS A 140 12.40 -14.15 -15.77
C LYS A 140 12.01 -15.00 -16.99
N LYS A 141 11.91 -14.40 -18.17
CA LYS A 141 11.50 -15.10 -19.41
C LYS A 141 12.50 -16.21 -19.81
N PHE A 142 13.79 -15.98 -19.57
CA PHE A 142 14.86 -16.91 -19.94
C PHE A 142 15.48 -17.65 -18.74
N ASP A 143 14.79 -17.61 -17.58
CA ASP A 143 15.21 -18.23 -16.31
C ASP A 143 16.66 -17.94 -15.88
N VAL A 144 17.09 -16.69 -16.06
CA VAL A 144 18.41 -16.21 -15.64
C VAL A 144 18.30 -15.56 -14.27
N LYS A 145 19.06 -16.04 -13.29
CA LYS A 145 19.07 -15.54 -11.91
C LYS A 145 20.49 -15.25 -11.49
N GLY A 146 20.69 -14.14 -10.77
CA GLY A 146 21.94 -13.84 -10.09
C GLY A 146 22.08 -14.65 -8.81
N GLU A 147 23.32 -14.84 -8.36
CA GLU A 147 23.61 -15.52 -7.10
C GLU A 147 23.46 -14.56 -5.90
N LEU A 148 22.90 -15.07 -4.80
CA LEU A 148 22.72 -14.35 -3.55
C LEU A 148 23.21 -15.20 -2.39
N ALA A 149 24.28 -14.75 -1.74
CA ALA A 149 24.81 -15.38 -0.54
C ALA A 149 23.80 -15.30 0.63
N VAL A 150 23.83 -16.30 1.50
CA VAL A 150 23.05 -16.25 2.75
C VAL A 150 23.52 -15.07 3.59
N GLY A 151 22.58 -14.31 4.15
CA GLY A 151 22.84 -13.10 4.93
C GLY A 151 22.92 -11.82 4.10
N THR A 152 22.82 -11.88 2.76
CA THR A 152 22.75 -10.67 1.93
C THR A 152 21.51 -9.84 2.29
N MET A 153 21.74 -8.55 2.53
CA MET A 153 20.70 -7.55 2.79
C MET A 153 20.48 -6.66 1.56
N LEU A 154 19.23 -6.58 1.10
CA LEU A 154 18.80 -5.72 0.01
C LEU A 154 17.76 -4.70 0.50
N TYR A 155 17.71 -3.52 -0.09
CA TYR A 155 16.95 -2.37 0.39
C TYR A 155 16.07 -1.79 -0.71
N SER A 156 14.93 -1.25 -0.29
CA SER A 156 14.03 -0.47 -1.13
C SER A 156 13.40 0.65 -0.32
N SER A 157 13.12 1.77 -0.99
CA SER A 157 12.33 2.87 -0.43
C SER A 157 10.92 2.94 -1.03
N ASP A 158 10.59 2.01 -1.94
CA ASP A 158 9.25 1.91 -2.52
C ASP A 158 8.27 1.45 -1.43
N PHE A 159 7.16 2.18 -1.28
CA PHE A 159 6.21 2.02 -0.18
C PHE A 159 6.86 2.20 1.22
N GLY A 160 7.84 3.11 1.29
CA GLY A 160 8.59 3.42 2.51
C GLY A 160 9.83 2.53 2.66
N PRO A 161 10.62 2.76 3.73
CA PRO A 161 11.88 2.03 3.93
C PRO A 161 11.63 0.56 4.25
N GLN A 162 12.25 -0.32 3.49
CA GLN A 162 12.07 -1.76 3.61
C GLN A 162 13.35 -2.50 3.23
N LYS A 163 13.48 -3.73 3.71
CA LYS A 163 14.64 -4.58 3.40
C LYS A 163 14.25 -6.02 3.19
N VAL A 164 15.02 -6.74 2.38
CA VAL A 164 14.95 -8.19 2.21
C VAL A 164 16.27 -8.81 2.65
N GLU A 165 16.20 -9.87 3.42
CA GLU A 165 17.34 -10.70 3.81
C GLU A 165 17.26 -12.06 3.11
N LYS A 166 18.37 -12.52 2.53
CA LYS A 166 18.50 -13.90 2.03
C LYS A 166 18.76 -14.85 3.22
N LEU A 167 17.86 -15.79 3.44
CA LEU A 167 18.00 -16.86 4.44
C LEU A 167 18.51 -18.15 3.78
N LYS A 168 18.97 -19.12 4.59
CA LYS A 168 19.33 -20.46 4.10
C LYS A 168 18.17 -21.16 3.39
N THR A 169 16.94 -21.00 3.92
CA THR A 169 15.73 -21.69 3.44
C THR A 169 14.76 -20.77 2.70
N GLY A 170 15.19 -19.56 2.30
CA GLY A 170 14.33 -18.63 1.58
C GLY A 170 14.71 -17.18 1.78
N TYR A 171 13.72 -16.32 2.03
CA TYR A 171 13.89 -14.88 2.18
C TYR A 171 12.96 -14.34 3.26
N VAL A 172 13.35 -13.22 3.89
CA VAL A 172 12.45 -12.45 4.74
C VAL A 172 12.45 -10.98 4.33
N ARG A 173 11.28 -10.44 4.05
CA ARG A 173 11.05 -9.00 3.86
C ARG A 173 10.66 -8.39 5.20
N HIS A 174 11.30 -7.27 5.54
CA HIS A 174 11.00 -6.46 6.71
C HIS A 174 10.47 -5.09 6.26
N PHE A 175 9.32 -4.72 6.81
CA PHE A 175 8.76 -3.38 6.66
C PHE A 175 9.18 -2.49 7.84
N ASN A 176 9.35 -1.19 7.62
CA ASN A 176 9.65 -0.24 8.70
C ASN A 176 8.63 -0.29 9.85
N ALA A 177 7.37 -0.61 9.54
CA ALA A 177 6.29 -0.67 10.53
C ALA A 177 6.27 -1.96 11.39
N GLY A 178 7.23 -2.89 11.21
CA GLY A 178 7.34 -4.13 12.00
C GLY A 178 6.71 -5.37 11.35
N LYS A 179 5.95 -5.21 10.25
CA LYS A 179 5.46 -6.34 9.44
C LYS A 179 6.64 -7.11 8.84
N LYS A 180 6.50 -8.43 8.73
CA LYS A 180 7.43 -9.34 8.04
C LYS A 180 6.69 -10.26 7.08
N GLN A 181 7.34 -10.62 5.98
CA GLN A 181 6.90 -11.64 5.03
C GLN A 181 8.02 -12.63 4.81
N TYR A 182 7.73 -13.92 4.94
CA TYR A 182 8.69 -15.01 4.71
C TYR A 182 8.35 -15.71 3.40
N PHE A 183 9.37 -15.94 2.59
CA PHE A 183 9.27 -16.62 1.31
C PHE A 183 10.18 -17.85 1.32
N ASP A 184 9.83 -18.89 0.57
CA ASP A 184 10.75 -20.02 0.32
C ASP A 184 11.82 -19.67 -0.75
N ASN A 185 12.64 -20.65 -1.11
CA ASN A 185 13.69 -20.47 -2.12
C ASN A 185 13.13 -20.28 -3.54
N GLU A 186 11.91 -20.74 -3.81
CA GLU A 186 11.19 -20.50 -5.07
C GLU A 186 10.46 -19.14 -5.09
N GLY A 187 10.47 -18.42 -3.96
CA GLY A 187 9.86 -17.10 -3.81
C GLY A 187 8.37 -17.12 -3.47
N ARG A 188 7.80 -18.27 -3.10
CA ARG A 188 6.39 -18.37 -2.64
C ARG A 188 6.27 -17.86 -1.21
N LEU A 189 5.20 -17.10 -0.93
CA LEU A 189 4.92 -16.57 0.40
C LEU A 189 4.50 -17.71 1.35
N LEU A 190 5.24 -17.88 2.44
CA LEU A 190 4.99 -18.92 3.45
C LEU A 190 4.27 -18.38 4.68
N LYS A 191 4.61 -17.16 5.09
CA LYS A 191 4.13 -16.58 6.34
C LYS A 191 4.14 -15.06 6.30
N VAL A 192 3.09 -14.47 6.84
CA VAL A 192 3.02 -13.04 7.17
C VAL A 192 3.00 -12.90 8.68
N ILE A 193 3.75 -11.95 9.21
CA ILE A 193 3.73 -11.58 10.63
C ILE A 193 3.52 -10.07 10.70
N ASP A 194 2.52 -9.61 11.45
CA ASP A 194 2.35 -8.18 11.72
C ASP A 194 3.23 -7.70 12.89
N LYS A 195 3.14 -6.41 13.23
CA LYS A 195 3.90 -5.82 14.33
C LYS A 195 3.51 -6.35 15.73
N ASN A 196 2.32 -6.94 15.86
CA ASN A 196 1.76 -7.46 17.10
C ASN A 196 1.92 -8.99 17.23
N ASN A 197 2.67 -9.60 16.31
CA ASN A 197 2.85 -11.05 16.17
C ASN A 197 1.58 -11.82 15.77
N TYR A 198 0.56 -11.15 15.23
CA TYR A 198 -0.50 -11.84 14.48
C TYR A 198 0.12 -12.45 13.22
N THR A 199 -0.12 -13.74 13.00
CA THR A 199 0.48 -14.48 11.87
C THR A 199 -0.59 -14.97 10.91
N VAL A 200 -0.22 -15.04 9.64
CA VAL A 200 -0.96 -15.79 8.60
C VAL A 200 0.01 -16.76 7.98
N ASP A 201 -0.24 -18.05 8.15
CA ASP A 201 0.56 -19.17 7.65
C ASP A 201 -0.09 -19.78 6.41
N PHE A 202 0.75 -20.14 5.43
CA PHE A 202 0.31 -20.64 4.11
C PHE A 202 0.65 -22.12 3.98
N ASN A 203 -0.37 -22.92 3.67
CA ASN A 203 -0.23 -24.38 3.55
C ASN A 203 -0.33 -24.79 2.09
N TYR A 204 0.80 -25.22 1.53
CA TYR A 204 0.88 -25.73 0.16
C TYR A 204 0.89 -27.26 0.15
N LYS A 205 0.24 -27.85 -0.84
CA LYS A 205 0.34 -29.27 -1.21
C LYS A 205 0.60 -29.34 -2.70
N ASP A 206 1.61 -30.11 -3.11
CA ASP A 206 1.98 -30.25 -4.53
C ASP A 206 2.15 -28.90 -5.25
N LYS A 207 2.76 -27.93 -4.55
CA LYS A 207 2.98 -26.52 -4.97
C LYS A 207 1.71 -25.66 -5.11
N MET A 208 0.52 -26.21 -4.86
CA MET A 208 -0.75 -25.47 -4.84
C MET A 208 -1.14 -25.08 -3.42
N LEU A 209 -1.67 -23.85 -3.25
CA LEU A 209 -2.13 -23.38 -1.94
C LEU A 209 -3.45 -24.07 -1.56
N VAL A 210 -3.49 -24.79 -0.45
CA VAL A 210 -4.71 -25.50 -0.02
C VAL A 210 -5.45 -24.73 1.05
N SER A 211 -4.72 -24.07 1.95
CA SER A 211 -5.31 -23.22 2.98
C SER A 211 -4.37 -22.12 3.46
N ILE A 212 -4.96 -21.07 4.03
CA ILE A 212 -4.26 -20.13 4.89
C ILE A 212 -4.88 -20.17 6.27
N LYS A 213 -4.05 -20.00 7.31
CA LYS A 213 -4.47 -20.05 8.70
C LYS A 213 -3.88 -18.88 9.45
N ASP A 214 -4.69 -18.19 10.23
CA ASP A 214 -4.17 -17.15 11.13
C ASP A 214 -3.82 -17.67 12.53
N SER A 215 -3.10 -16.85 13.30
CA SER A 215 -2.72 -17.15 14.70
C SER A 215 -3.90 -17.24 15.66
N ASP A 216 -5.09 -16.73 15.28
CA ASP A 216 -6.35 -16.89 16.02
C ASP A 216 -7.08 -18.21 15.67
N GLY A 217 -6.51 -19.02 14.77
CA GLY A 217 -7.02 -20.31 14.32
C GLY A 217 -8.07 -20.24 13.22
N LYS A 218 -8.38 -19.05 12.68
CA LYS A 218 -9.27 -18.88 11.53
C LYS A 218 -8.58 -19.40 10.28
N GLN A 219 -9.35 -20.03 9.40
CA GLN A 219 -8.83 -20.63 8.18
C GLN A 219 -9.70 -20.31 6.97
N LEU A 220 -9.03 -20.12 5.84
CA LEU A 220 -9.65 -20.13 4.52
C LEU A 220 -9.11 -21.31 3.72
N PHE A 221 -10.00 -22.02 3.04
CA PHE A 221 -9.68 -23.18 2.21
C PHE A 221 -9.93 -22.86 0.74
N PHE A 222 -9.03 -23.33 -0.13
CA PHE A 222 -9.05 -23.06 -1.55
C PHE A 222 -9.33 -24.35 -2.34
N GLU A 223 -10.30 -24.28 -3.23
CA GLU A 223 -10.55 -25.28 -4.25
C GLU A 223 -10.13 -24.68 -5.61
N TRP A 224 -9.55 -25.51 -6.48
CA TRP A 224 -8.95 -25.09 -7.74
C TRP A 224 -9.54 -25.87 -8.91
N TYR A 225 -9.61 -25.23 -10.06
CA TYR A 225 -9.70 -25.93 -11.34
C TYR A 225 -8.31 -26.47 -11.72
N ASP A 226 -8.28 -27.49 -12.59
CA ASP A 226 -7.03 -28.07 -13.13
C ASP A 226 -6.18 -27.04 -13.89
N SER A 227 -6.80 -25.96 -14.37
CA SER A 227 -6.13 -24.82 -14.99
C SER A 227 -5.31 -23.95 -14.01
N GLY A 228 -5.32 -24.27 -12.71
CA GLY A 228 -4.60 -23.53 -11.67
C GLY A 228 -5.32 -22.25 -11.19
N LYS A 229 -6.58 -22.05 -11.59
CA LYS A 229 -7.43 -20.93 -11.12
C LYS A 229 -8.32 -21.36 -9.97
N VAL A 230 -8.60 -20.46 -9.03
CA VAL A 230 -9.47 -20.75 -7.87
C VAL A 230 -10.89 -20.95 -8.35
N SER A 231 -11.50 -22.08 -8.01
CA SER A 231 -12.94 -22.31 -8.26
C SER A 231 -13.79 -21.80 -7.11
N LYS A 232 -13.32 -22.00 -5.87
CA LYS A 232 -14.09 -21.70 -4.66
C LYS A 232 -13.19 -21.45 -3.45
N ILE A 233 -13.63 -20.55 -2.57
CA ILE A 233 -12.99 -20.30 -1.27
C ILE A 233 -14.05 -20.41 -0.16
N THR A 234 -13.72 -21.10 0.92
CA THR A 234 -14.59 -21.28 2.09
C THR A 234 -13.89 -20.90 3.39
N THR A 235 -14.66 -20.55 4.42
CA THR A 235 -14.15 -20.44 5.80
C THR A 235 -14.25 -21.79 6.52
N THR A 236 -13.68 -21.88 7.72
CA THR A 236 -13.87 -23.04 8.62
C THR A 236 -15.34 -23.39 8.88
N ALA A 237 -16.22 -22.38 8.96
CA ALA A 237 -17.65 -22.60 9.21
C ALA A 237 -18.37 -23.22 8.00
N LYS A 238 -17.82 -23.06 6.79
CA LYS A 238 -18.35 -23.57 5.50
C LYS A 238 -19.81 -23.19 5.20
N ASP A 239 -20.38 -22.24 5.95
CA ASP A 239 -21.73 -21.71 5.79
C ASP A 239 -21.84 -20.77 4.59
N LYS A 240 -20.73 -20.14 4.21
CA LYS A 240 -20.63 -19.22 3.08
C LYS A 240 -19.36 -19.49 2.25
N ALA A 241 -19.46 -19.25 0.95
CA ALA A 241 -18.37 -19.46 0.00
C ALA A 241 -18.29 -18.30 -0.99
N ALA A 242 -17.07 -18.01 -1.46
CA ALA A 242 -16.86 -17.25 -2.68
C ALA A 242 -16.63 -18.23 -3.85
N THR A 243 -17.19 -17.95 -5.03
CA THR A 243 -17.11 -18.84 -6.21
C THR A 243 -16.83 -18.07 -7.48
N TYR A 244 -16.14 -18.70 -8.42
CA TYR A 244 -15.62 -18.05 -9.63
C TYR A 244 -15.83 -18.89 -10.89
N LYS A 245 -16.06 -18.21 -12.02
CA LYS A 245 -16.11 -18.82 -13.36
C LYS A 245 -15.24 -18.04 -14.34
N TYR A 246 -14.71 -18.76 -15.31
CA TYR A 246 -13.72 -18.26 -16.26
C TYR A 246 -14.08 -18.62 -17.69
N GLU A 247 -13.65 -17.76 -18.62
CA GLU A 247 -13.57 -18.06 -20.05
C GLU A 247 -12.10 -17.93 -20.46
N GLY A 248 -11.45 -19.04 -20.81
CA GLY A 248 -10.01 -19.08 -21.04
C GLY A 248 -9.21 -18.61 -19.82
N HIS A 249 -8.58 -17.45 -19.92
CA HIS A 249 -7.84 -16.84 -18.81
C HIS A 249 -8.59 -15.74 -18.07
N ASP A 250 -9.74 -15.32 -18.58
CA ASP A 250 -10.51 -14.21 -18.05
C ASP A 250 -11.53 -14.68 -17.02
N LEU A 251 -11.62 -13.94 -15.92
CA LEU A 251 -12.65 -14.15 -14.91
C LEU A 251 -13.93 -13.45 -15.35
N VAL A 252 -14.95 -14.22 -15.74
CA VAL A 252 -16.22 -13.67 -16.24
C VAL A 252 -17.29 -13.56 -15.16
N PHE A 253 -17.17 -14.30 -14.06
CA PHE A 253 -18.12 -14.26 -12.95
C PHE A 253 -17.44 -14.46 -11.61
N ALA A 254 -17.88 -13.69 -10.61
CA ALA A 254 -17.55 -13.91 -9.21
C ALA A 254 -18.75 -13.69 -8.31
N GLN A 255 -18.92 -14.55 -7.31
CA GLN A 255 -19.86 -14.36 -6.21
C GLN A 255 -19.06 -14.33 -4.90
N ALA A 256 -19.25 -13.27 -4.11
CA ALA A 256 -18.70 -13.15 -2.78
C ALA A 256 -19.51 -13.96 -1.77
N ALA A 257 -18.92 -14.29 -0.63
CA ALA A 257 -19.58 -14.93 0.51
C ALA A 257 -20.72 -14.06 1.12
N SER A 258 -20.78 -12.78 0.76
CA SER A 258 -21.88 -11.86 1.10
C SER A 258 -23.01 -11.85 0.06
N ASP A 259 -23.00 -12.77 -0.90
CA ASP A 259 -23.93 -12.90 -2.02
C ASP A 259 -23.93 -11.75 -3.04
N HIS A 260 -22.99 -10.81 -2.92
CA HIS A 260 -22.68 -9.86 -3.99
C HIS A 260 -22.11 -10.59 -5.20
N LYS A 261 -22.67 -10.31 -6.38
CA LYS A 261 -22.31 -10.92 -7.66
C LYS A 261 -21.72 -9.87 -8.59
N PHE A 262 -20.71 -10.31 -9.34
CA PHE A 262 -20.02 -9.50 -10.34
C PHE A 262 -19.92 -10.30 -11.63
N VAL A 263 -20.29 -9.66 -12.74
CA VAL A 263 -20.06 -10.19 -14.10
C VAL A 263 -19.11 -9.24 -14.81
N TYR A 264 -18.08 -9.79 -15.44
CA TYR A 264 -17.04 -9.02 -16.11
C TYR A 264 -17.04 -9.31 -17.61
N ALA A 265 -16.74 -8.29 -18.40
CA ALA A 265 -16.46 -8.43 -19.83
C ALA A 265 -15.06 -7.90 -20.13
N TYR A 266 -14.43 -8.43 -21.18
CA TYR A 266 -13.06 -8.10 -21.60
C TYR A 266 -12.99 -7.86 -23.11
N ASP A 267 -11.99 -7.10 -23.54
CA ASP A 267 -11.59 -7.06 -24.94
C ASP A 267 -10.63 -8.22 -25.30
N GLY A 268 -10.23 -8.31 -26.58
CA GLY A 268 -9.30 -9.35 -27.03
C GLY A 268 -7.87 -9.25 -26.48
N ASN A 269 -7.51 -8.16 -25.79
CA ASN A 269 -6.23 -7.99 -25.09
C ASN A 269 -6.35 -8.31 -23.59
N HIS A 270 -7.47 -8.91 -23.16
CA HIS A 270 -7.80 -9.17 -21.76
C HIS A 270 -7.98 -7.91 -20.90
N ASN A 271 -8.25 -6.75 -21.51
CA ASN A 271 -8.61 -5.55 -20.75
C ASN A 271 -10.08 -5.61 -20.34
N MET A 272 -10.37 -5.46 -19.04
CA MET A 272 -11.74 -5.40 -18.53
C MET A 272 -12.50 -4.20 -19.09
N THR A 273 -13.55 -4.45 -19.88
CA THR A 273 -14.38 -3.41 -20.50
C THR A 273 -15.67 -3.13 -19.73
N GLN A 274 -16.11 -4.05 -18.86
CA GLN A 274 -17.33 -3.87 -18.08
C GLN A 274 -17.32 -4.62 -16.75
N VAL A 275 -17.98 -4.04 -15.75
CA VAL A 275 -18.43 -4.72 -14.53
C VAL A 275 -19.93 -4.55 -14.37
N LYS A 276 -20.70 -5.64 -14.27
CA LYS A 276 -22.11 -5.62 -13.84
C LYS A 276 -22.24 -6.08 -12.40
N TYR A 277 -23.10 -5.41 -11.64
CA TYR A 277 -23.34 -5.64 -10.21
C TYR A 277 -24.68 -6.35 -9.95
N SER A 278 -24.90 -6.83 -8.72
CA SER A 278 -26.13 -7.52 -8.30
C SER A 278 -27.43 -6.74 -8.56
N ASP A 279 -27.38 -5.41 -8.53
CA ASP A 279 -28.53 -4.52 -8.77
C ASP A 279 -28.74 -4.17 -10.26
N ASN A 280 -28.05 -4.88 -11.16
CA ASN A 280 -28.01 -4.66 -12.61
C ASN A 280 -27.37 -3.33 -13.06
N SER A 281 -26.92 -2.47 -12.14
CA SER A 281 -26.07 -1.35 -12.53
C SER A 281 -24.73 -1.85 -13.07
N LYS A 282 -24.03 -1.00 -13.82
CA LYS A 282 -22.78 -1.36 -14.48
C LYS A 282 -21.76 -0.24 -14.47
N MET A 283 -20.49 -0.60 -14.58
CA MET A 283 -19.40 0.30 -14.88
C MET A 283 -18.81 -0.09 -16.23
N ASP A 284 -18.63 0.87 -17.12
CA ASP A 284 -18.04 0.67 -18.45
C ASP A 284 -16.65 1.30 -18.48
N ILE A 285 -15.69 0.62 -19.11
CA ILE A 285 -14.29 1.03 -19.24
C ILE A 285 -13.89 0.90 -20.71
N THR A 286 -13.28 1.95 -21.26
CA THR A 286 -12.70 1.91 -22.60
C THR A 286 -11.21 2.19 -22.52
N TYR A 287 -10.47 1.65 -23.48
CA TYR A 287 -9.02 1.78 -23.58
C TYR A 287 -8.63 2.50 -24.88
N GLU A 288 -7.44 3.07 -24.93
CA GLU A 288 -6.86 3.48 -26.20
C GLU A 288 -6.57 2.25 -27.08
N PRO A 289 -6.72 2.34 -28.41
CA PRO A 289 -6.52 1.20 -29.30
C PRO A 289 -5.13 0.56 -29.14
N LYS A 290 -5.10 -0.76 -28.97
CA LYS A 290 -3.86 -1.57 -28.83
C LYS A 290 -3.00 -1.20 -27.62
N THR A 291 -3.56 -0.56 -26.59
CA THR A 291 -2.87 -0.27 -25.33
C THR A 291 -3.66 -0.82 -24.14
N GLN A 292 -3.09 -0.66 -22.94
CA GLN A 292 -3.75 -0.93 -21.64
C GLN A 292 -4.11 0.38 -20.92
N PHE A 293 -4.05 1.52 -21.63
CA PHE A 293 -4.29 2.84 -21.09
C PHE A 293 -5.78 3.14 -21.20
N VAL A 294 -6.41 3.40 -20.06
CA VAL A 294 -7.84 3.73 -20.04
C VAL A 294 -8.09 5.07 -20.72
N SER A 295 -9.03 5.10 -21.66
CA SER A 295 -9.49 6.34 -22.32
C SER A 295 -10.73 6.92 -21.65
N THR A 296 -11.65 6.09 -21.15
CA THR A 296 -12.87 6.55 -20.46
C THR A 296 -13.35 5.55 -19.43
N ILE A 297 -13.89 6.06 -18.32
CA ILE A 297 -14.69 5.29 -17.36
C ILE A 297 -16.04 5.95 -17.20
N THR A 298 -17.11 5.17 -17.32
CA THR A 298 -18.46 5.54 -16.89
C THR A 298 -18.79 4.70 -15.67
N ASP A 299 -18.94 5.34 -14.51
CA ASP A 299 -19.27 4.65 -13.27
C ASP A 299 -20.75 4.19 -13.23
N ARG A 300 -21.10 3.45 -12.19
CA ARG A 300 -22.45 2.90 -12.00
C ARG A 300 -23.55 3.92 -11.72
N TYR A 301 -23.18 5.18 -11.55
CA TYR A 301 -24.07 6.32 -11.37
C TYR A 301 -24.06 7.24 -12.60
N SER A 302 -23.54 6.74 -13.73
CA SER A 302 -23.42 7.46 -15.00
C SER A 302 -22.48 8.67 -14.97
N SER A 303 -21.61 8.79 -13.96
CA SER A 303 -20.55 9.79 -13.98
C SER A 303 -19.43 9.35 -14.90
N LYS A 304 -18.99 10.26 -15.79
CA LYS A 304 -17.98 9.95 -16.81
C LYS A 304 -16.67 10.70 -16.53
N VAL A 305 -15.58 9.97 -16.67
CA VAL A 305 -14.21 10.50 -16.61
C VAL A 305 -13.46 10.06 -17.85
N SER A 306 -12.86 11.01 -18.57
CA SER A 306 -12.05 10.76 -19.75
C SER A 306 -10.58 11.10 -19.47
N TYR A 307 -9.67 10.39 -20.13
CA TYR A 307 -8.23 10.54 -19.99
C TYR A 307 -7.60 10.71 -21.37
N GLU A 308 -6.81 11.77 -21.53
CA GLU A 308 -6.04 12.08 -22.74
C GLU A 308 -4.55 12.04 -22.39
N TYR A 309 -3.78 11.19 -23.07
CA TYR A 309 -2.35 11.05 -22.85
C TYR A 309 -1.57 11.83 -23.90
N GLY A 310 -0.52 12.53 -23.48
CA GLY A 310 0.39 13.23 -24.37
C GLY A 310 1.83 13.08 -23.90
N ALA A 311 2.78 13.26 -24.81
CA ALA A 311 4.20 13.13 -24.52
C ALA A 311 4.99 14.21 -25.24
N ASP A 312 6.14 14.59 -24.67
CA ASP A 312 7.07 15.48 -25.32
C ASP A 312 7.66 14.80 -26.57
N LYS A 313 7.74 15.51 -27.68
CA LYS A 313 8.18 14.92 -28.96
C LYS A 313 9.65 14.52 -28.96
N SER A 314 10.48 15.24 -28.21
CA SER A 314 11.92 14.99 -28.13
C SER A 314 12.28 13.92 -27.10
N ASN A 315 11.41 13.72 -26.10
CA ASN A 315 11.67 12.81 -24.99
C ASN A 315 10.41 12.08 -24.48
N PRO A 316 9.70 11.32 -25.34
CA PRO A 316 8.36 10.82 -25.04
C PRO A 316 8.32 9.80 -23.89
N ASP A 317 9.39 9.03 -23.69
CA ASP A 317 9.47 8.00 -22.65
C ASP A 317 9.71 8.58 -21.26
N PHE A 318 10.29 9.79 -21.18
CA PHE A 318 10.71 10.40 -19.92
C PHE A 318 10.05 11.75 -19.62
N HIS A 319 9.26 12.31 -20.54
CA HIS A 319 8.45 13.50 -20.32
C HIS A 319 7.09 13.35 -21.00
N TYR A 320 6.06 13.20 -20.17
CA TYR A 320 4.70 12.97 -20.64
C TYR A 320 3.66 13.51 -19.67
N TRP A 321 2.40 13.59 -20.08
CA TRP A 321 1.30 14.08 -19.26
C TRP A 321 0.00 13.33 -19.52
N THR A 322 -0.89 13.40 -18.54
CA THR A 322 -2.27 12.94 -18.63
C THR A 322 -3.19 14.10 -18.33
N THR A 323 -4.20 14.28 -19.18
CA THR A 323 -5.26 15.26 -18.97
C THR A 323 -6.55 14.53 -18.64
N VAL A 324 -7.17 14.91 -17.52
CA VAL A 324 -8.37 14.28 -16.99
C VAL A 324 -9.54 15.23 -17.14
N THR A 325 -10.59 14.79 -17.83
CA THR A 325 -11.84 15.53 -17.99
C THR A 325 -12.94 14.81 -17.22
N LYS A 326 -13.55 15.48 -16.24
CA LYS A 326 -14.71 14.96 -15.50
C LYS A 326 -15.98 15.64 -15.99
N GLU A 327 -16.95 14.84 -16.41
CA GLU A 327 -18.29 15.29 -16.78
C GLU A 327 -19.24 14.98 -15.62
N GLY A 328 -19.70 16.04 -14.93
CA GLY A 328 -20.72 15.92 -13.89
C GLY A 328 -22.15 15.91 -14.47
N LEU A 329 -23.14 15.55 -13.65
CA LEU A 329 -24.57 15.47 -14.03
C LEU A 329 -25.14 16.75 -14.66
N ASN A 330 -24.51 17.91 -14.42
CA ASN A 330 -24.93 19.21 -14.95
C ASN A 330 -24.08 19.69 -16.16
N ALA A 331 -23.37 18.79 -16.85
CA ALA A 331 -22.48 19.09 -17.99
C ALA A 331 -21.31 20.06 -17.71
N ARG A 332 -21.08 20.47 -16.45
CA ARG A 332 -19.89 21.23 -16.07
C ARG A 332 -18.67 20.31 -16.17
N GLN A 333 -17.76 20.65 -17.08
CA GLN A 333 -16.49 19.96 -17.26
C GLN A 333 -15.44 20.53 -16.32
N MET A 334 -14.72 19.66 -15.64
CA MET A 334 -13.48 20.00 -14.93
C MET A 334 -12.32 19.31 -15.63
N LYS A 335 -11.32 20.08 -16.05
CA LYS A 335 -10.15 19.60 -16.77
C LYS A 335 -8.91 19.82 -15.90
N ASN A 336 -8.21 18.74 -15.59
CA ASN A 336 -7.01 18.74 -14.76
C ASN A 336 -5.85 18.10 -15.53
N ARG A 337 -4.64 18.63 -15.39
CA ARG A 337 -3.44 18.12 -16.09
C ARG A 337 -2.38 17.64 -15.10
N TYR A 338 -1.73 16.53 -15.41
CA TYR A 338 -0.67 15.92 -14.61
C TYR A 338 0.50 15.59 -15.54
N GLU A 339 1.61 16.28 -15.36
CA GLU A 339 2.81 16.20 -16.19
C GLU A 339 3.98 15.63 -15.39
N TYR A 340 4.69 14.68 -15.97
CA TYR A 340 5.68 13.84 -15.32
C TYR A 340 7.03 13.96 -16.03
N TYR A 341 8.09 14.10 -15.24
CA TYR A 341 9.48 14.03 -15.69
C TYR A 341 10.15 12.85 -15.00
N ILE A 342 10.66 11.92 -15.78
CA ILE A 342 11.26 10.66 -15.34
C ILE A 342 12.77 10.70 -15.57
N LYS A 343 13.53 10.13 -14.64
CA LYS A 343 14.97 9.93 -14.78
C LYS A 343 15.34 8.49 -14.51
N THR A 344 16.43 8.06 -15.13
CA THR A 344 17.05 6.75 -14.94
C THR A 344 18.16 6.84 -13.91
N LYS A 345 18.20 5.90 -12.98
CA LYS A 345 19.30 5.72 -12.04
C LYS A 345 20.46 4.95 -12.69
N THR A 346 21.60 4.91 -12.01
CA THR A 346 22.79 4.18 -12.48
C THR A 346 22.55 2.68 -12.65
N ASP A 347 21.61 2.08 -11.91
CA ASP A 347 21.23 0.66 -12.03
C ASP A 347 20.16 0.38 -13.11
N GLY A 348 19.77 1.40 -13.88
CA GLY A 348 18.71 1.32 -14.89
C GLY A 348 17.29 1.41 -14.33
N SER A 349 17.09 1.59 -13.02
CA SER A 349 15.75 1.79 -12.47
C SER A 349 15.25 3.22 -12.71
N LEU A 350 13.93 3.37 -12.90
CA LEU A 350 13.31 4.68 -13.16
C LEU A 350 12.76 5.31 -11.88
N TYR A 351 12.82 6.64 -11.81
CA TYR A 351 12.14 7.42 -10.80
C TYR A 351 11.53 8.69 -11.39
N THR A 352 10.46 9.17 -10.76
CA THR A 352 9.87 10.47 -11.11
C THR A 352 10.67 11.56 -10.41
N GLU A 353 11.35 12.40 -11.18
CA GLU A 353 12.10 13.54 -10.65
C GLU A 353 11.18 14.74 -10.38
N ARG A 354 10.16 14.93 -11.22
CA ARG A 354 9.28 16.09 -11.11
C ARG A 354 7.86 15.77 -11.55
N ILE A 355 6.89 16.35 -10.86
CA ILE A 355 5.47 16.33 -11.25
C ILE A 355 4.96 17.76 -11.25
N ILE A 356 4.34 18.17 -12.36
CA ILE A 356 3.58 19.41 -12.45
C ILE A 356 2.10 19.03 -12.54
N THR A 357 1.28 19.54 -11.62
CA THR A 357 -0.17 19.36 -11.65
C THR A 357 -0.86 20.69 -11.82
N GLU A 358 -1.86 20.76 -12.68
CA GLU A 358 -2.77 21.88 -12.82
C GLU A 358 -4.19 21.40 -12.51
N VAL A 359 -4.70 21.80 -11.35
CA VAL A 359 -6.02 21.36 -10.84
C VAL A 359 -6.83 22.60 -10.51
N ASP A 360 -8.01 22.73 -11.11
CA ASP A 360 -8.89 23.90 -10.96
C ASP A 360 -8.15 25.24 -11.17
N GLY A 361 -7.26 25.29 -12.17
CA GLY A 361 -6.43 26.46 -12.50
C GLY A 361 -5.24 26.70 -11.56
N ILE A 362 -5.03 25.83 -10.56
CA ILE A 362 -3.93 25.96 -9.61
C ILE A 362 -2.79 25.03 -10.02
N LYS A 363 -1.64 25.64 -10.36
CA LYS A 363 -0.40 24.93 -10.65
C LYS A 363 0.36 24.57 -9.38
N THR A 364 0.76 23.31 -9.26
CA THR A 364 1.68 22.79 -8.24
C THR A 364 2.83 22.07 -8.93
N ASP A 365 4.06 22.38 -8.52
CA ASP A 365 5.31 21.80 -9.02
C ASP A 365 6.01 21.09 -7.86
N THR A 366 6.16 19.77 -7.98
CA THR A 366 6.82 18.92 -6.98
C THR A 366 8.08 18.32 -7.57
N VAL A 367 9.20 18.55 -6.91
CA VAL A 367 10.51 17.98 -7.25
C VAL A 367 10.88 16.91 -6.21
N TYR A 368 11.42 15.79 -6.69
CA TYR A 368 11.78 14.61 -5.92
C TYR A 368 13.28 14.35 -6.00
N ASN A 369 13.82 13.69 -4.98
CA ASN A 369 15.13 13.05 -5.09
C ASN A 369 15.02 11.67 -5.77
N ASP A 370 16.17 11.02 -5.98
CA ASP A 370 16.28 9.67 -6.54
C ASP A 370 15.65 8.57 -5.66
N PHE A 371 15.42 8.84 -4.36
CA PHE A 371 14.62 7.97 -3.48
C PHE A 371 13.10 8.16 -3.64
N LYS A 372 12.64 8.93 -4.63
CA LYS A 372 11.22 9.22 -4.90
C LYS A 372 10.54 9.99 -3.75
N LEU A 373 11.32 10.73 -2.95
CA LEU A 373 10.83 11.55 -1.84
C LEU A 373 10.79 13.03 -2.26
N PRO A 374 9.71 13.78 -1.99
CA PRO A 374 9.59 15.17 -2.42
C PRO A 374 10.58 16.04 -1.63
N ILE A 375 11.43 16.80 -2.33
CA ILE A 375 12.40 17.74 -1.73
C ILE A 375 11.94 19.19 -1.83
N LYS A 376 11.03 19.50 -2.76
CA LYS A 376 10.43 20.82 -2.93
C LYS A 376 9.04 20.72 -3.53
N ILE A 377 8.08 21.44 -2.95
CA ILE A 377 6.73 21.63 -3.50
C ILE A 377 6.51 23.13 -3.64
N THR A 378 6.14 23.58 -4.84
CA THR A 378 5.81 24.98 -5.14
C THR A 378 4.39 25.07 -5.65
N ARG A 379 3.52 25.88 -5.04
CA ARG A 379 2.15 26.13 -5.50
C ARG A 379 1.87 27.63 -5.51
N GLY A 380 1.69 28.20 -6.69
CA GLY A 380 1.76 29.65 -6.87
C GLY A 380 3.12 30.19 -6.38
N ASN A 381 3.08 31.21 -5.51
CA ASN A 381 4.30 31.84 -4.94
C ASN A 381 4.80 31.17 -3.64
N LEU A 382 4.18 30.07 -3.22
CA LEU A 382 4.50 29.40 -1.97
C LEU A 382 5.37 28.18 -2.24
N ALA A 383 6.53 28.12 -1.59
CA ALA A 383 7.41 26.97 -1.63
C ALA A 383 7.52 26.31 -0.24
N THR A 384 7.51 24.99 -0.23
CA THR A 384 7.84 24.16 0.92
C THR A 384 9.00 23.24 0.55
N SER A 385 10.04 23.15 1.38
CA SER A 385 11.17 22.25 1.18
C SER A 385 11.27 21.20 2.27
N PHE A 386 11.88 20.07 1.92
CA PHE A 386 11.97 18.89 2.78
C PHE A 386 13.39 18.34 2.78
N LYS A 387 13.84 17.80 3.92
CA LYS A 387 15.07 17.02 4.03
C LYS A 387 14.79 15.67 4.68
N TYR A 388 15.59 14.68 4.31
CA TYR A 388 15.46 13.30 4.78
C TYR A 388 16.81 12.79 5.29
N ASN A 389 16.78 11.83 6.21
CA ASN A 389 17.98 11.08 6.57
C ASN A 389 18.27 9.95 5.55
N GLU A 390 19.37 9.21 5.75
CA GLU A 390 19.78 8.09 4.89
C GLU A 390 18.74 6.95 4.80
N ASN A 391 17.86 6.84 5.79
CA ASN A 391 16.77 5.86 5.81
C ASN A 391 15.49 6.40 5.11
N GLY A 392 15.54 7.59 4.49
CA GLY A 392 14.40 8.19 3.81
C GLY A 392 13.32 8.75 4.75
N LEU A 393 13.62 8.94 6.03
CA LEU A 393 12.71 9.53 7.01
C LEU A 393 12.84 11.06 7.02
N LEU A 394 11.71 11.78 7.03
CA LEU A 394 11.67 13.25 6.99
C LEU A 394 12.32 13.85 8.24
N THR A 395 13.34 14.68 8.10
CA THR A 395 14.04 15.33 9.23
C THR A 395 13.75 16.81 9.33
N GLU A 396 13.48 17.49 8.22
CA GLU A 396 13.15 18.92 8.19
C GLU A 396 12.04 19.22 7.18
N LYS A 397 11.09 20.08 7.57
CA LYS A 397 10.11 20.71 6.67
C LYS A 397 10.17 22.22 6.88
N LEU A 398 10.43 22.99 5.82
CA LEU A 398 10.44 24.45 5.84
C LEU A 398 9.32 24.98 4.95
N SER A 399 8.38 25.75 5.54
CA SER A 399 7.28 26.39 4.81
C SER A 399 7.01 27.78 5.37
N ARG A 400 6.96 28.81 4.51
CA ARG A 400 6.66 30.21 4.92
C ARG A 400 7.48 30.73 6.12
N GLY A 401 8.76 30.33 6.20
CA GLY A 401 9.68 30.71 7.29
C GLY A 401 9.49 29.93 8.60
N GLU A 402 8.57 28.97 8.63
CA GLU A 402 8.39 28.02 9.71
C GLU A 402 9.15 26.73 9.42
N LEU A 403 10.00 26.33 10.35
CA LEU A 403 10.83 25.12 10.29
C LEU A 403 10.33 24.11 11.32
N ILE A 404 9.93 22.95 10.81
CA ILE A 404 9.63 21.76 11.61
C ILE A 404 10.85 20.84 11.55
N LYS A 405 11.42 20.51 12.70
CA LYS A 405 12.47 19.48 12.83
C LYS A 405 11.89 18.22 13.46
N ILE A 406 12.29 17.07 12.94
CA ILE A 406 11.80 15.76 13.35
C ILE A 406 12.99 14.87 13.70
N SER A 407 12.97 14.30 14.89
CA SER A 407 13.93 13.29 15.34
C SER A 407 13.23 11.95 15.55
N TYR A 408 14.01 10.87 15.49
CA TYR A 408 13.51 9.50 15.51
C TYR A 408 14.13 8.68 16.62
N ASP A 409 13.34 7.77 17.19
CA ASP A 409 13.81 6.62 17.95
C ASP A 409 14.47 5.63 16.99
N GLU A 410 15.76 5.36 17.17
CA GLU A 410 16.57 4.54 16.26
C GLU A 410 16.15 3.06 16.26
N LYS A 411 15.62 2.56 17.38
CA LYS A 411 15.22 1.16 17.50
C LYS A 411 14.00 0.84 16.64
N HIS A 412 13.02 1.75 16.60
CA HIS A 412 11.75 1.53 15.92
C HIS A 412 11.55 2.41 14.68
N ASN A 413 12.49 3.31 14.37
CA ASN A 413 12.36 4.32 13.31
C ASN A 413 11.06 5.14 13.40
N LYS A 414 10.64 5.47 14.64
CA LYS A 414 9.43 6.26 14.92
C LYS A 414 9.81 7.64 15.43
N ILE A 415 8.99 8.64 15.11
CA ILE A 415 9.23 10.02 15.57
C ILE A 415 9.28 10.05 17.09
N ASN A 416 10.39 10.48 17.68
CA ASN A 416 10.52 10.67 19.14
C ASN A 416 10.41 12.13 19.55
N ARG A 417 10.59 13.07 18.60
CA ARG A 417 10.49 14.50 18.86
C ARG A 417 10.12 15.28 17.60
N VAL A 418 9.25 16.27 17.78
CA VAL A 418 8.89 17.28 16.77
C VAL A 418 9.11 18.66 17.38
N GLU A 419 9.82 19.53 16.67
CA GLU A 419 10.09 20.91 17.08
C GLU A 419 9.60 21.87 16.02
N ASN A 420 8.85 22.90 16.43
CA ASN A 420 8.37 23.95 15.55
C ASN A 420 9.06 25.26 15.89
N SER A 421 9.64 25.90 14.88
CA SER A 421 10.38 27.15 15.02
C SER A 421 10.04 28.13 13.90
N LYS A 422 10.11 29.43 14.19
CA LYS A 422 9.91 30.50 13.21
C LYS A 422 10.90 31.63 13.46
N GLY A 423 11.56 32.11 12.41
CA GLY A 423 12.62 33.12 12.55
C GLY A 423 13.76 32.67 13.47
N GLY A 424 14.09 31.37 13.47
CA GLY A 424 15.12 30.77 14.31
C GLY A 424 14.73 30.52 15.77
N LYS A 425 13.54 30.94 16.22
CA LYS A 425 13.08 30.72 17.61
C LYS A 425 12.11 29.55 17.66
N MET A 426 12.43 28.54 18.47
CA MET A 426 11.51 27.42 18.77
C MET A 426 10.37 27.92 19.67
N TYR A 427 9.13 27.61 19.29
CA TYR A 427 7.94 28.03 20.02
C TYR A 427 7.08 26.86 20.50
N SER A 428 7.27 25.66 19.94
CA SER A 428 6.56 24.45 20.37
C SER A 428 7.41 23.21 20.13
N TRP A 429 7.27 22.21 21.02
CA TRP A 429 7.83 20.89 20.84
C TRP A 429 6.88 19.80 21.34
N THR A 430 7.06 18.58 20.86
CA THR A 430 6.35 17.39 21.34
C THR A 430 7.28 16.19 21.34
N ASN A 431 7.35 15.46 22.46
CA ASN A 431 8.13 14.24 22.61
C ASN A 431 7.23 13.00 22.63
N PHE A 432 7.78 11.89 22.15
CA PHE A 432 7.15 10.58 22.11
C PHE A 432 8.13 9.53 22.62
N VAL A 433 7.63 8.64 23.48
CA VAL A 433 8.37 7.50 24.02
C VAL A 433 7.60 6.23 23.70
N TYR A 434 8.32 5.20 23.27
CA TYR A 434 7.73 3.93 22.84
C TYR A 434 8.12 2.80 23.79
N ASP A 435 7.24 1.80 23.91
CA ASP A 435 7.58 0.54 24.58
C ASP A 435 8.52 -0.33 23.72
N ASN A 436 8.93 -1.48 24.24
CA ASN A 436 9.83 -2.40 23.52
C ASN A 436 9.22 -3.04 22.26
N LYS A 437 7.89 -2.98 22.09
CA LYS A 437 7.18 -3.41 20.87
C LYS A 437 6.95 -2.23 19.92
N GLY A 438 7.43 -1.03 20.26
CA GLY A 438 7.25 0.19 19.50
C GLY A 438 5.87 0.83 19.66
N ASN A 439 5.01 0.42 20.59
CA ASN A 439 3.75 1.11 20.84
C ASN A 439 4.00 2.42 21.59
N LEU A 440 3.20 3.46 21.33
CA LEU A 440 3.36 4.76 22.00
C LEU A 440 3.05 4.59 23.49
N ALA A 441 4.05 4.72 24.37
CA ALA A 441 3.89 4.60 25.81
C ALA A 441 3.61 5.95 26.46
N LYS A 442 4.23 7.02 25.97
CA LYS A 442 4.07 8.39 26.48
C LYS A 442 4.18 9.40 25.35
N ALA A 443 3.34 10.44 25.38
CA ALA A 443 3.59 11.69 24.64
C ALA A 443 3.42 12.90 25.54
N GLU A 444 4.19 13.95 25.28
CA GLU A 444 4.16 15.21 26.04
C GLU A 444 4.49 16.39 25.12
N SER A 445 3.87 17.54 25.37
CA SER A 445 4.07 18.76 24.58
C SER A 445 4.51 19.94 25.43
N SER A 446 5.08 20.94 24.78
CA SER A 446 5.61 22.16 25.41
C SER A 446 4.58 22.99 26.18
N ASP A 447 3.28 22.80 25.93
CA ASP A 447 2.16 23.42 26.65
C ASP A 447 1.75 22.64 27.92
N GLY A 448 2.45 21.56 28.25
CA GLY A 448 2.25 20.76 29.46
C GLY A 448 1.18 19.68 29.34
N LYS A 449 0.59 19.48 28.16
CA LYS A 449 -0.29 18.33 27.90
C LYS A 449 0.54 17.04 27.87
N SER A 450 -0.06 15.95 28.32
CA SER A 450 0.58 14.63 28.25
C SER A 450 -0.43 13.49 28.15
N VAL A 451 0.01 12.36 27.60
CA VAL A 451 -0.75 11.11 27.60
C VAL A 451 0.18 9.94 27.87
N PHE A 452 -0.31 8.97 28.64
CA PHE A 452 0.33 7.69 28.89
C PHE A 452 -0.60 6.58 28.44
N LEU A 453 -0.07 5.58 27.76
CA LEU A 453 -0.84 4.45 27.25
C LEU A 453 -0.22 3.13 27.74
N SER A 454 -1.07 2.22 28.18
CA SER A 454 -0.69 0.83 28.48
C SER A 454 -1.40 -0.11 27.51
N TYR A 455 -0.79 -1.26 27.26
CA TYR A 455 -1.27 -2.23 26.28
C TYR A 455 -1.34 -3.63 26.87
N ASP A 456 -2.22 -4.46 26.33
CA ASP A 456 -2.17 -5.91 26.57
C ASP A 456 -1.14 -6.61 25.67
N ILE A 457 -1.02 -7.93 25.81
CA ILE A 457 -0.09 -8.73 25.01
C ILE A 457 -0.36 -8.66 23.50
N GLY A 458 -1.63 -8.44 23.11
CA GLY A 458 -2.07 -8.28 21.72
C GLY A 458 -1.95 -6.85 21.17
N GLY A 459 -1.38 -5.92 21.94
CA GLY A 459 -1.15 -4.54 21.50
C GLY A 459 -2.39 -3.65 21.55
N ARG A 460 -3.45 -4.05 22.26
CA ARG A 460 -4.67 -3.23 22.44
C ARG A 460 -4.52 -2.35 23.68
N ILE A 461 -5.00 -1.11 23.61
CA ILE A 461 -4.87 -0.12 24.70
C ILE A 461 -5.72 -0.56 25.90
N THR A 462 -5.09 -0.91 27.03
CA THR A 462 -5.80 -1.28 28.26
C THR A 462 -6.05 -0.08 29.17
N GLN A 463 -5.16 0.91 29.12
CA GLN A 463 -5.27 2.12 29.93
C GLN A 463 -4.78 3.33 29.15
N MET A 464 -5.46 4.46 29.36
CA MET A 464 -5.04 5.78 28.90
C MET A 464 -5.11 6.75 30.06
N VAL A 465 -3.99 7.40 30.39
CA VAL A 465 -3.95 8.50 31.36
C VAL A 465 -3.63 9.76 30.60
N ASP A 466 -4.58 10.68 30.50
CA ASP A 466 -4.37 11.96 29.84
C ASP A 466 -4.35 13.12 30.85
N LYS A 467 -3.53 14.12 30.54
CA LYS A 467 -3.52 15.42 31.19
C LYS A 467 -3.76 16.46 30.10
N GLY A 468 -5.03 16.79 29.88
CA GLY A 468 -5.47 17.79 28.91
C GLY A 468 -5.32 19.23 29.41
N GLU A 469 -6.13 20.15 28.85
CA GLU A 469 -6.06 21.59 29.12
C GLU A 469 -6.40 21.98 30.56
N SER A 470 -7.30 21.26 31.21
CA SER A 470 -7.64 21.48 32.62
C SER A 470 -6.51 21.12 33.58
N LYS A 471 -5.41 20.53 33.09
CA LYS A 471 -4.27 19.98 33.86
C LYS A 471 -4.66 18.87 34.87
N GLU A 472 -5.93 18.52 34.97
CA GLU A 472 -6.41 17.37 35.72
C GLU A 472 -6.10 16.08 34.96
N LYS A 473 -5.71 15.04 35.70
CA LYS A 473 -5.45 13.72 35.14
C LYS A 473 -6.77 12.98 34.98
N ARG A 474 -7.08 12.51 33.78
CA ARG A 474 -8.17 11.58 33.50
C ARG A 474 -7.58 10.21 33.22
N THR A 475 -8.15 9.17 33.82
CA THR A 475 -7.74 7.78 33.57
C THR A 475 -8.90 7.04 32.94
N LEU A 476 -8.67 6.47 31.76
CA LEU A 476 -9.58 5.59 31.06
C LEU A 476 -9.03 4.17 31.11
N VAL A 477 -9.90 3.20 31.38
CA VAL A 477 -9.61 1.76 31.38
C VAL A 477 -10.52 1.08 30.37
N PHE A 478 -9.93 0.23 29.54
CA PHE A 478 -10.62 -0.47 28.45
C PHE A 478 -10.73 -1.95 28.77
N THR A 479 -11.93 -2.50 28.58
CA THR A 479 -12.17 -3.95 28.62
C THR A 479 -12.63 -4.41 27.24
N TYR A 480 -12.04 -5.50 26.77
CA TYR A 480 -12.29 -6.05 25.44
C TYR A 480 -13.12 -7.33 25.49
N GLY A 481 -14.04 -7.47 24.55
CA GLY A 481 -14.82 -8.70 24.37
C GLY A 481 -14.07 -9.78 23.59
N SER A 482 -14.74 -10.91 23.36
CA SER A 482 -14.20 -12.04 22.60
C SER A 482 -13.89 -11.73 21.13
N LEU A 483 -14.54 -10.71 20.55
CA LEU A 483 -14.29 -10.17 19.21
C LEU A 483 -13.14 -9.15 19.16
N GLY A 484 -12.47 -8.90 20.30
CA GLY A 484 -11.36 -7.95 20.40
C GLY A 484 -11.72 -6.47 20.26
N LYS A 485 -13.02 -6.14 20.22
CA LYS A 485 -13.55 -4.78 20.29
C LYS A 485 -13.83 -4.37 21.75
N PRO A 486 -13.71 -3.07 22.11
CA PRO A 486 -13.93 -2.61 23.47
C PRO A 486 -15.40 -2.75 23.86
N VAL A 487 -15.69 -3.57 24.87
CA VAL A 487 -17.05 -3.75 25.42
C VAL A 487 -17.34 -2.83 26.60
N LYS A 488 -16.29 -2.27 27.21
CA LYS A 488 -16.40 -1.32 28.31
C LYS A 488 -15.27 -0.30 28.27
N ILE A 489 -15.62 0.97 28.48
CA ILE A 489 -14.69 2.10 28.63
C ILE A 489 -15.03 2.80 29.94
N GLN A 490 -14.19 2.63 30.95
CA GLN A 490 -14.38 3.22 32.27
C GLN A 490 -13.51 4.46 32.42
N MET A 491 -14.09 5.59 32.82
CA MET A 491 -13.38 6.77 33.28
C MET A 491 -13.33 6.75 34.82
N VAL A 492 -12.14 6.53 35.38
CA VAL A 492 -11.93 6.33 36.82
C VAL A 492 -12.48 7.53 37.60
N GLY A 493 -13.31 7.25 38.62
CA GLY A 493 -13.97 8.28 39.44
C GLY A 493 -15.15 8.99 38.77
N LYS A 494 -15.39 8.80 37.46
CA LYS A 494 -16.47 9.48 36.73
C LYS A 494 -17.58 8.53 36.25
N GLY A 495 -17.27 7.31 35.79
CA GLY A 495 -18.29 6.34 35.33
C GLY A 495 -17.83 5.50 34.15
N GLU A 496 -18.74 4.90 33.40
CA GLU A 496 -18.39 3.98 32.31
C GLU A 496 -19.38 4.01 31.15
N ILE A 497 -18.90 3.53 29.99
CA ILE A 497 -19.66 3.27 28.78
C ILE A 497 -19.55 1.78 28.46
N ASN A 498 -20.68 1.12 28.23
CA ASN A 498 -20.75 -0.26 27.80
C ASN A 498 -21.17 -0.33 26.32
N VAL A 499 -20.52 -1.19 25.55
CA VAL A 499 -20.75 -1.35 24.11
C VAL A 499 -21.00 -2.83 23.81
N SER A 500 -22.08 -3.11 23.08
CA SER A 500 -22.39 -4.45 22.57
C SER A 500 -22.29 -4.49 21.05
N TYR A 501 -21.91 -5.65 20.53
CA TYR A 501 -21.73 -5.89 19.11
C TYR A 501 -22.61 -7.07 18.66
N ASP A 502 -22.95 -7.10 17.38
CA ASP A 502 -23.50 -8.30 16.75
C ASP A 502 -22.40 -9.31 16.38
N ASN A 503 -22.79 -10.46 15.81
CA ASN A 503 -21.87 -11.54 15.42
C ASN A 503 -20.93 -11.17 14.27
N TYR A 504 -21.18 -10.04 13.58
CA TYR A 504 -20.33 -9.51 12.52
C TYR A 504 -19.49 -8.32 13.02
N GLY A 505 -19.56 -8.00 14.31
CA GLY A 505 -18.81 -6.95 14.96
C GLY A 505 -19.35 -5.54 14.74
N ALA A 506 -20.56 -5.35 14.21
CA ALA A 506 -21.19 -4.03 14.14
C ALA A 506 -21.73 -3.62 15.53
N ILE A 507 -21.73 -2.33 15.85
CA ILE A 507 -22.22 -1.81 17.14
C ILE A 507 -23.73 -2.02 17.21
N LYS A 508 -24.19 -2.78 18.19
CA LYS A 508 -25.62 -3.03 18.47
C LYS A 508 -26.20 -2.03 19.46
N LYS A 509 -25.45 -1.70 20.52
CA LYS A 509 -25.91 -0.78 21.57
C LYS A 509 -24.72 -0.13 22.27
N VAL A 510 -24.88 1.15 22.63
CA VAL A 510 -24.00 1.90 23.54
C VAL A 510 -24.85 2.35 24.73
N ASP A 511 -24.40 2.06 25.95
CA ASP A 511 -25.14 2.35 27.20
C ASP A 511 -24.21 2.99 28.25
N SER A 512 -24.75 3.86 29.09
CA SER A 512 -24.06 4.54 30.18
C SER A 512 -25.07 5.00 31.22
N GLN A 513 -24.84 4.68 32.50
CA GLN A 513 -25.68 5.15 33.61
C GLN A 513 -25.73 6.69 33.72
N LYS A 514 -24.67 7.37 33.27
CA LYS A 514 -24.59 8.85 33.25
C LYS A 514 -24.99 9.45 31.90
N GLY A 515 -25.57 8.65 31.01
CA GLY A 515 -26.08 9.06 29.71
C GLY A 515 -25.04 9.75 28.83
N HIS A 516 -25.51 10.73 28.04
CA HIS A 516 -24.72 11.43 27.01
C HIS A 516 -23.47 12.15 27.56
N LYS A 517 -23.52 12.64 28.80
CA LYS A 517 -22.39 13.35 29.44
C LYS A 517 -21.14 12.47 29.52
N MET A 518 -21.30 11.17 29.77
CA MET A 518 -20.16 10.23 29.81
C MET A 518 -19.50 10.06 28.44
N ALA A 519 -20.30 9.98 27.38
CA ALA A 519 -19.79 9.87 26.02
C ALA A 519 -18.99 11.10 25.61
N LEU A 520 -19.43 12.30 26.01
CA LEU A 520 -18.71 13.55 25.77
C LEU A 520 -17.36 13.59 26.49
N GLU A 521 -17.31 13.22 27.78
CA GLU A 521 -16.07 13.18 28.57
C GLU A 521 -15.05 12.20 27.98
N VAL A 522 -15.48 10.99 27.63
CA VAL A 522 -14.62 10.01 26.96
C VAL A 522 -14.14 10.55 25.60
N THR A 523 -15.02 11.18 24.83
CA THR A 523 -14.65 11.80 23.55
C THR A 523 -13.59 12.88 23.73
N GLN A 524 -13.72 13.74 24.75
CA GLN A 524 -12.75 14.80 25.04
C GLN A 524 -11.37 14.24 25.42
N ALA A 525 -11.31 13.12 26.16
CA ALA A 525 -10.05 12.44 26.44
C ALA A 525 -9.36 12.00 25.14
N PHE A 526 -10.11 11.36 24.23
CA PHE A 526 -9.58 10.98 22.92
C PHE A 526 -9.16 12.17 22.05
N GLN A 527 -9.90 13.28 22.07
CA GLN A 527 -9.49 14.50 21.35
C GLN A 527 -8.17 15.06 21.90
N SER A 528 -7.95 14.97 23.22
CA SER A 528 -6.67 15.37 23.83
C SER A 528 -5.52 14.49 23.32
N LEU A 529 -5.70 13.17 23.29
CA LEU A 529 -4.74 12.24 22.69
C LEU A 529 -4.47 12.58 21.22
N LEU A 530 -5.53 12.76 20.42
CA LEU A 530 -5.37 13.11 19.00
C LEU A 530 -4.60 14.43 18.83
N SER A 531 -4.84 15.42 19.70
CA SER A 531 -4.14 16.70 19.65
C SER A 531 -2.63 16.56 19.89
N ILE A 532 -2.21 15.69 20.82
CA ILE A 532 -0.80 15.52 21.18
C ILE A 532 -0.04 14.61 20.22
N VAL A 533 -0.72 13.67 19.55
CA VAL A 533 -0.09 12.81 18.53
C VAL A 533 -0.16 13.40 17.12
N LYS A 534 -0.99 14.41 16.89
CA LYS A 534 -1.09 15.11 15.60
C LYS A 534 0.26 15.62 15.08
N PRO A 535 1.17 16.18 15.91
CA PRO A 535 2.51 16.56 15.44
C PRO A 535 3.30 15.39 14.84
N ALA A 536 3.13 14.15 15.29
CA ALA A 536 3.76 12.99 14.65
C ALA A 536 3.15 12.65 13.27
N GLY A 537 2.00 13.22 12.94
CA GLY A 537 1.35 13.11 11.63
C GLY A 537 1.76 14.22 10.65
N VAL A 538 2.99 14.75 10.74
CA VAL A 538 3.51 15.78 9.81
C VAL A 538 3.20 15.36 8.37
N ASN A 539 2.34 16.12 7.70
CA ASN A 539 1.95 15.83 6.34
C ASN A 539 2.93 16.48 5.35
N LEU A 540 3.04 15.86 4.18
CA LEU A 540 3.82 16.39 3.05
C LEU A 540 3.04 17.45 2.25
N ASN A 541 1.82 17.78 2.67
CA ASN A 541 1.01 18.81 2.02
C ASN A 541 1.49 20.20 2.44
N MET A 542 1.20 21.18 1.58
CA MET A 542 1.35 22.59 1.92
C MET A 542 0.27 23.09 2.87
#